data_AF-A0A7K6XGI2-F1
#
_entry.id   AF-A0A7K6XGI2-F1
#
_cell.length_a   1.000
_cell.length_b   1.000
_cell.length_c   1.000
_cell.angle_alpha   90.00
_cell.angle_beta   90.00
_cell.angle_gamma   90.00
#
_symmetry.space_group_name_H-M   'P 1'
#
loop_
_entity.id
_entity.type
_entity.pdbx_description
1 polymer ?
#
loop_
_entity_poly.entity_id
_entity_poly.type
_entity_poly.pdbx_seq_one_letter_code
_entity_poly.pdbx_strand_id
1 'polypeptide(L)'
;MNSRKFPSEPRRIFPAAKAPSQQPSRILVVDVTSPSWASTCSVLSEALENVLCLACGLAGPCRVPLLSLYVVQPQQECLLPFTQVKENFARIQACVSELRLLPAEGCFPQGGNGVVQAVQDGLQQFKQYSRHTAAGGSTNSSVEITILTSQPSREMVKQLEKKLQDVDLVSLRRIQVIEVLKRDFLEPEDVEQCVPAEEPSSDMAILGMDIEVQTVEDNVISLEMLFKTWLHDHGTEREQLHLLLPSGGFGHAAAPKNTLMCLKCDLQERLLDPALLSGPADGTGRAADPSCPWHVAAWPSTALHKLRVLKALKSEGVCESVLYGLPFIIKPTSCWQLDWDELETNQHSFHALCHSLLKRKWMLLARHEPQNTGPNWNVVVHPYYVIVPSDSATLLVKAVAIRELLLPSAFPALLAEHPEQVRGPIESALNNLEVEVAYNPLHLKSNLYKYLKSSLYKHPHRQQPQPREQRPERHQPRQPQSRAKAAVAPLLMAPSPLQTFRPAAAARRGSWEGSLLPKE
;
A
#
# COMPACT_ATOMS: atom_id res chain seq x y z
N MET A 1 -3.84 -53.04 39.87
CA MET A 1 -2.47 -52.91 39.30
C MET A 1 -2.51 -51.88 38.18
N ASN A 2 -1.83 -50.75 38.41
CA ASN A 2 -1.34 -49.72 37.50
C ASN A 2 -2.29 -49.10 36.45
N SER A 3 -3.02 -48.06 36.88
CA SER A 3 -3.58 -47.03 36.00
C SER A 3 -2.53 -45.94 35.78
N ARG A 4 -1.94 -45.83 34.58
CA ARG A 4 -1.14 -44.67 34.16
C ARG A 4 -2.05 -43.73 33.36
N LYS A 5 -2.50 -42.65 33.99
CA LYS A 5 -3.05 -41.47 33.30
C LYS A 5 -1.86 -40.66 32.76
N PHE A 6 -1.76 -40.51 31.44
CA PHE A 6 -0.95 -39.46 30.85
C PHE A 6 -1.76 -38.15 30.90
N PRO A 7 -1.22 -37.06 31.46
CA PRO A 7 -1.86 -35.76 31.36
C PRO A 7 -1.75 -35.26 29.91
N SER A 8 -2.88 -34.97 29.29
CA SER A 8 -2.97 -34.26 28.02
C SER A 8 -2.36 -32.87 28.18
N GLU A 9 -1.20 -32.63 27.58
CA GLU A 9 -0.63 -31.29 27.46
C GLU A 9 -1.62 -30.39 26.70
N PRO A 10 -1.89 -29.16 27.19
CA PRO A 10 -2.57 -28.17 26.37
C PRO A 10 -1.63 -27.82 25.23
N ARG A 11 -1.92 -28.33 24.01
CA ARG A 11 -1.32 -27.82 22.78
C ARG A 11 -1.53 -26.31 22.78
N ARG A 12 -0.45 -25.55 23.03
CA ARG A 12 -0.39 -24.13 22.71
C ARG A 12 -0.64 -24.06 21.21
N ILE A 13 -1.86 -23.67 20.85
CA ILE A 13 -2.18 -23.24 19.49
C ILE A 13 -1.41 -21.94 19.34
N PHE A 14 -0.21 -22.02 18.76
CA PHE A 14 0.45 -20.84 18.24
C PHE A 14 -0.48 -20.28 17.16
N PRO A 15 -0.90 -19.00 17.23
CA PRO A 15 -1.58 -18.40 16.11
C PRO A 15 -0.68 -18.56 14.88
N ALA A 16 -1.28 -18.96 13.76
CA ALA A 16 -0.57 -19.07 12.49
C ALA A 16 0.25 -17.80 12.27
N ALA A 17 1.55 -17.97 11.95
CA ALA A 17 2.43 -16.86 11.65
C ALA A 17 1.76 -16.01 10.57
N LYS A 18 1.37 -14.78 10.93
CA LYS A 18 0.86 -13.81 9.96
C LYS A 18 1.94 -13.67 8.89
N ALA A 19 1.60 -14.00 7.64
CA ALA A 19 2.48 -13.76 6.52
C ALA A 19 2.93 -12.29 6.58
N PRO A 20 4.23 -12.00 6.57
CA PRO A 20 4.72 -10.64 6.68
C PRO A 20 4.21 -9.82 5.49
N SER A 21 3.56 -8.70 5.79
CA SER A 21 3.23 -7.71 4.78
C SER A 21 4.53 -7.22 4.15
N GLN A 22 4.76 -7.45 2.86
CA GLN A 22 5.92 -6.93 2.13
C GLN A 22 5.83 -5.41 1.87
N GLN A 23 5.02 -4.70 2.65
CA GLN A 23 4.76 -3.28 2.47
C GLN A 23 5.95 -2.47 2.98
N PRO A 24 6.56 -1.61 2.15
CA PRO A 24 7.68 -0.78 2.57
C PRO A 24 7.22 0.27 3.58
N SER A 25 8.15 0.67 4.45
CA SER A 25 7.94 1.84 5.30
C SER A 25 7.98 3.11 4.44
N ARG A 26 7.22 4.14 4.80
CA ARG A 26 7.10 5.38 4.01
C ARG A 26 7.77 6.55 4.70
N ILE A 27 8.57 7.30 3.97
CA ILE A 27 9.04 8.63 4.38
C ILE A 27 8.46 9.65 3.40
N LEU A 28 7.73 10.62 3.92
CA LEU A 28 7.26 11.77 3.16
C LEU A 28 8.13 12.98 3.48
N VAL A 29 8.75 13.57 2.48
CA VAL A 29 9.49 14.83 2.60
C VAL A 29 8.71 15.91 1.85
N VAL A 30 8.28 16.95 2.55
CA VAL A 30 7.52 18.06 1.98
C VAL A 30 8.41 19.29 1.93
N ASP A 31 8.74 19.73 0.72
CA ASP A 31 9.45 20.98 0.50
C ASP A 31 8.46 22.16 0.52
N VAL A 32 8.59 23.00 1.55
CA VAL A 32 7.72 24.16 1.78
C VAL A 32 8.42 25.47 1.41
N THR A 33 9.57 25.41 0.75
CA THR A 33 10.35 26.61 0.37
C THR A 33 9.73 27.41 -0.78
N SER A 34 8.69 26.87 -1.42
CA SER A 34 8.00 27.53 -2.52
C SER A 34 7.06 28.65 -2.05
N PRO A 35 7.02 29.80 -2.76
CA PRO A 35 6.03 30.85 -2.50
C PRO A 35 4.57 30.38 -2.74
N SER A 36 4.37 29.28 -3.45
CA SER A 36 3.05 28.67 -3.65
C SER A 36 2.54 27.84 -2.48
N TRP A 37 3.35 27.63 -1.43
CA TRP A 37 3.04 26.71 -0.33
C TRP A 37 1.68 26.96 0.33
N ALA A 38 1.27 28.22 0.49
CA ALA A 38 0.01 28.58 1.15
C ALA A 38 -1.22 27.83 0.59
N SER A 39 -1.32 27.76 -0.74
CA SER A 39 -2.45 27.07 -1.39
C SER A 39 -2.25 25.55 -1.38
N THR A 40 -1.03 25.10 -1.71
CA THR A 40 -0.69 23.68 -1.81
C THR A 40 -0.79 22.98 -0.47
N CYS A 41 -0.50 23.67 0.64
CA CYS A 41 -0.58 23.13 1.99
C CYS A 41 -1.99 22.64 2.35
N SER A 42 -3.02 23.41 2.02
CA SER A 42 -4.42 23.03 2.29
C SER A 42 -4.80 21.78 1.51
N VAL A 43 -4.48 21.78 0.21
CA VAL A 43 -4.77 20.68 -0.73
C VAL A 43 -4.05 19.41 -0.31
N LEU A 44 -2.75 19.51 -0.03
CA LEU A 44 -1.90 18.42 0.43
C LEU A 44 -2.41 17.84 1.76
N SER A 45 -2.72 18.72 2.71
CA SER A 45 -3.18 18.29 4.02
C SER A 45 -4.55 17.60 3.97
N GLU A 46 -5.45 18.04 3.08
CA GLU A 46 -6.73 17.34 2.85
C GLU A 46 -6.50 15.95 2.23
N ALA A 47 -5.69 15.88 1.16
CA ALA A 47 -5.37 14.63 0.48
C ALA A 47 -4.70 13.60 1.40
N LEU A 48 -3.69 14.03 2.18
CA LEU A 48 -3.03 13.19 3.18
C LEU A 48 -4.00 12.68 4.23
N GLU A 49 -4.84 13.56 4.79
CA GLU A 49 -5.80 13.14 5.81
C GLU A 49 -6.83 12.14 5.26
N ASN A 50 -7.26 12.29 4.00
CA ASN A 50 -8.18 11.36 3.34
C ASN A 50 -7.55 9.98 3.12
N VAL A 51 -6.32 9.91 2.61
CA VAL A 51 -5.65 8.63 2.38
C VAL A 51 -5.23 7.95 3.68
N LEU A 52 -4.73 8.71 4.65
CA LEU A 52 -4.31 8.14 5.93
C LEU A 52 -5.52 7.68 6.76
N CYS A 53 -6.68 8.34 6.68
CA CYS A 53 -7.87 7.84 7.34
C CYS A 53 -8.38 6.53 6.71
N LEU A 54 -8.23 6.34 5.38
CA LEU A 54 -8.44 5.03 4.74
C LEU A 54 -7.46 4.00 5.27
N ALA A 55 -6.16 4.31 5.24
CA ALA A 55 -5.10 3.39 5.68
C ALA A 55 -5.30 2.92 7.14
N CYS A 56 -5.74 3.83 8.02
CA CYS A 56 -6.07 3.51 9.42
C CYS A 56 -7.39 2.73 9.55
N GLY A 57 -8.38 3.02 8.71
CA GLY A 57 -9.73 2.43 8.78
C GLY A 57 -9.85 1.02 8.19
N LEU A 58 -8.89 0.59 7.36
CA LEU A 58 -8.89 -0.74 6.76
C LEU A 58 -8.64 -1.85 7.79
N ALA A 59 -9.51 -2.86 7.79
CA ALA A 59 -9.32 -4.13 8.49
C ALA A 59 -8.15 -4.93 7.89
N GLY A 60 -7.61 -5.88 8.67
CA GLY A 60 -6.46 -6.70 8.26
C GLY A 60 -5.09 -6.05 8.50
N PRO A 61 -4.00 -6.56 7.89
CA PRO A 61 -2.67 -5.96 7.95
C PRO A 61 -2.67 -4.53 7.42
N CYS A 62 -1.89 -3.64 8.05
CA CYS A 62 -1.82 -2.26 7.59
C CYS A 62 -1.05 -2.18 6.26
N ARG A 63 -1.67 -1.59 5.24
CA ARG A 63 -1.05 -1.41 3.91
C ARG A 63 0.02 -0.31 3.89
N VAL A 64 -0.04 0.62 4.85
CA VAL A 64 1.01 1.62 5.11
C VAL A 64 1.54 1.39 6.53
N PRO A 65 2.43 0.42 6.76
CA PRO A 65 2.73 -0.05 8.11
C PRO A 65 3.40 1.02 8.98
N LEU A 66 4.31 1.79 8.41
CA LEU A 66 5.07 2.85 9.08
C LEU A 66 5.13 4.10 8.20
N LEU A 67 4.96 5.27 8.82
CA LEU A 67 5.08 6.57 8.18
C LEU A 67 6.00 7.47 9.00
N SER A 68 6.90 8.18 8.32
CA SER A 68 7.65 9.31 8.83
C SER A 68 7.41 10.54 7.94
N LEU A 69 7.31 11.73 8.51
CA LEU A 69 7.03 12.97 7.80
C LEU A 69 8.04 14.05 8.18
N TYR A 70 8.71 14.56 7.15
CA TYR A 70 9.68 15.64 7.22
C TYR A 70 9.18 16.84 6.45
N VAL A 71 9.50 18.01 6.95
CA VAL A 71 9.28 19.27 6.26
C VAL A 71 10.60 19.97 6.06
N VAL A 72 10.77 20.56 4.87
CA VAL A 72 11.98 21.26 4.48
C VAL A 72 11.67 22.74 4.36
N GLN A 73 12.20 23.51 5.32
CA GLN A 73 12.31 24.97 5.29
C GLN A 73 13.81 25.30 4.97
N PRO A 74 14.42 26.43 5.38
CA PRO A 74 15.88 26.58 5.26
C PRO A 74 16.67 25.45 5.92
N GLN A 75 16.06 24.77 6.91
CA GLN A 75 16.52 23.55 7.55
C GLN A 75 15.41 22.49 7.49
N GLN A 76 15.78 21.22 7.65
CA GLN A 76 14.83 20.12 7.77
C GLN A 76 14.30 19.98 9.19
N GLU A 77 13.00 19.67 9.30
CA GLU A 77 12.31 19.39 10.55
C GLU A 77 11.52 18.08 10.43
N CYS A 78 11.68 17.20 11.42
CA CYS A 78 10.92 15.95 11.51
C CYS A 78 9.61 16.18 12.27
N LEU A 79 8.49 16.40 11.57
CA LEU A 79 7.18 16.59 12.20
C LEU A 79 6.60 15.27 12.75
N LEU A 80 6.85 14.14 12.07
CA LEU A 80 6.40 12.84 12.52
C LEU A 80 7.55 11.84 12.40
N PRO A 81 8.17 11.40 13.51
CA PRO A 81 9.10 10.28 13.45
C PRO A 81 8.34 8.99 13.12
N PHE A 82 9.04 7.96 12.64
CA PHE A 82 8.44 6.67 12.29
C PHE A 82 7.38 6.20 13.29
N THR A 83 6.13 6.22 12.83
CA THR A 83 4.95 5.90 13.62
C THR A 83 4.14 4.85 12.87
N GLN A 84 3.60 3.87 13.60
CA GLN A 84 2.67 2.90 13.02
C GLN A 84 1.39 3.60 12.59
N VAL A 85 1.01 3.46 11.32
CA VAL A 85 -0.18 4.20 10.82
C VAL A 85 -1.45 3.69 11.46
N LYS A 86 -1.57 2.36 11.58
CA LYS A 86 -2.68 1.73 12.28
C LYS A 86 -2.67 2.14 13.76
N GLU A 87 -3.85 2.42 14.30
CA GLU A 87 -4.08 2.84 15.70
C GLU A 87 -3.53 4.22 16.12
N ASN A 88 -2.69 4.89 15.34
CA ASN A 88 -2.13 6.20 15.68
C ASN A 88 -2.72 7.36 14.88
N PHE A 89 -3.96 7.24 14.39
CA PHE A 89 -4.61 8.27 13.56
C PHE A 89 -4.64 9.65 14.23
N ALA A 90 -4.88 9.72 15.54
CA ALA A 90 -4.88 11.01 16.27
C ALA A 90 -3.53 11.73 16.21
N ARG A 91 -2.41 11.00 16.30
CA ARG A 91 -1.05 11.56 16.18
C ARG A 91 -0.76 12.03 14.76
N ILE A 92 -1.16 11.23 13.77
CA ILE A 92 -1.01 11.57 12.35
C ILE A 92 -1.81 12.82 12.03
N GLN A 93 -3.06 12.90 12.49
CA GLN A 93 -3.90 14.06 12.26
C GLN A 93 -3.39 15.31 12.97
N ALA A 94 -2.81 15.18 14.18
CA ALA A 94 -2.11 16.29 14.82
C ALA A 94 -0.93 16.79 13.96
N CYS A 95 -0.11 15.88 13.43
CA CYS A 95 0.98 16.23 12.50
C CYS A 95 0.47 16.90 11.22
N VAL A 96 -0.61 16.39 10.60
CA VAL A 96 -1.23 17.04 9.42
C VAL A 96 -1.79 18.42 9.80
N SER A 97 -2.27 18.60 11.02
CA SER A 97 -2.74 19.91 11.50
C SER A 97 -1.58 20.87 11.74
N GLU A 98 -0.44 20.39 12.24
CA GLU A 98 0.80 21.17 12.34
C GLU A 98 1.31 21.59 10.97
N LEU A 99 1.28 20.69 9.98
CA LEU A 99 1.61 21.01 8.58
C LEU A 99 0.77 22.17 8.05
N ARG A 100 -0.55 22.20 8.34
CA ARG A 100 -1.47 23.30 7.98
C ARG A 100 -1.13 24.63 8.64
N LEU A 101 -0.48 24.61 9.80
CA LEU A 101 -0.12 25.80 10.57
C LEU A 101 1.25 26.37 10.20
N LEU A 102 2.00 25.68 9.34
CA LEU A 102 3.30 26.18 8.90
C LEU A 102 3.15 27.50 8.14
N PRO A 103 4.05 28.46 8.38
CA PRO A 103 3.94 29.78 7.79
C PRO A 103 3.94 29.70 6.26
N ALA A 104 2.93 30.35 5.67
CA ALA A 104 2.78 30.54 4.24
C ALA A 104 3.79 31.54 3.65
N GLU A 105 4.38 32.38 4.51
CA GLU A 105 5.17 33.54 4.12
C GLU A 105 6.58 33.45 4.68
N GLY A 106 7.54 33.43 3.77
CA GLY A 106 8.97 33.48 4.04
C GLY A 106 9.73 33.25 2.74
N CYS A 107 10.43 34.26 2.24
CA CYS A 107 11.43 34.05 1.19
C CYS A 107 12.59 33.28 1.80
N PHE A 108 12.52 31.96 1.74
CA PHE A 108 13.62 31.12 2.17
C PHE A 108 14.69 31.12 1.08
N PRO A 109 15.97 31.31 1.42
CA PRO A 109 17.03 31.31 0.43
C PRO A 109 17.04 29.98 -0.32
N GLN A 110 16.84 30.04 -1.64
CA GLN A 110 16.98 28.89 -2.52
C GLN A 110 18.45 28.44 -2.48
N GLY A 111 18.70 27.20 -2.06
CA GLY A 111 20.06 26.65 -2.01
C GLY A 111 20.42 25.81 -0.78
N GLY A 112 19.49 25.62 0.17
CA GLY A 112 19.71 24.72 1.30
C GLY A 112 19.70 23.24 0.89
N ASN A 113 20.60 22.43 1.46
CA ASN A 113 20.61 20.96 1.29
C ASN A 113 19.49 20.26 2.09
N GLY A 114 18.42 20.98 2.45
CA GLY A 114 17.43 20.53 3.43
C GLY A 114 16.71 19.25 3.01
N VAL A 115 16.37 19.09 1.72
CA VAL A 115 15.75 17.86 1.20
C VAL A 115 16.70 16.68 1.34
N VAL A 116 17.98 16.83 0.98
CA VAL A 116 18.98 15.77 1.11
C VAL A 116 19.22 15.42 2.57
N GLN A 117 19.27 16.41 3.45
CA GLN A 117 19.39 16.18 4.90
C GLN A 117 18.17 15.44 5.45
N ALA A 118 16.95 15.80 5.06
CA ALA A 118 15.73 15.09 5.45
C ALA A 118 15.75 13.62 4.99
N VAL A 119 16.23 13.35 3.76
CA VAL A 119 16.41 11.99 3.24
C VAL A 119 17.44 11.21 4.08
N GLN A 120 18.60 11.80 4.35
CA GLN A 120 19.65 11.18 5.15
C GLN A 120 19.18 10.89 6.58
N ASP A 121 18.55 11.86 7.24
CA ASP A 121 18.02 11.74 8.59
C ASP A 121 16.90 10.70 8.66
N GLY A 122 15.99 10.69 7.68
CA GLY A 122 14.94 9.68 7.57
C GLY A 122 15.49 8.26 7.40
N LEU A 123 16.52 8.07 6.58
CA LEU A 123 17.22 6.79 6.43
C LEU A 123 17.93 6.36 7.71
N GLN A 124 18.58 7.29 8.42
CA GLN A 124 19.21 7.01 9.70
C GLN A 124 18.18 6.63 10.76
N GLN A 125 17.06 7.36 10.82
CA GLN A 125 15.94 7.08 11.72
C GLN A 125 15.35 5.69 11.43
N PHE A 126 15.22 5.30 10.15
CA PHE A 126 14.77 3.97 9.77
C PHE A 126 15.73 2.88 10.25
N LYS A 127 17.04 3.07 10.06
CA LYS A 127 18.05 2.11 10.54
C LYS A 127 18.00 1.94 12.05
N GLN A 128 17.85 3.03 12.80
CA GLN A 128 17.70 2.99 14.24
C GLN A 128 16.41 2.28 14.66
N TYR A 129 15.28 2.64 14.05
CA TYR A 129 13.99 2.02 14.30
C TYR A 129 14.03 0.51 14.07
N SER A 130 14.51 0.10 12.89
CA SER A 130 14.61 -1.32 12.49
C SER A 130 15.50 -2.12 13.44
N ARG A 131 16.60 -1.55 13.94
CA ARG A 131 17.47 -2.21 14.95
C ARG A 131 16.76 -2.43 16.28
N HIS A 132 15.95 -1.47 16.74
CA HIS A 132 15.23 -1.57 18.00
C HIS A 132 14.00 -2.50 17.92
N THR A 133 13.34 -2.60 16.76
CA THR A 133 12.13 -3.41 16.58
C THR A 133 12.41 -4.86 16.17
N ALA A 134 13.59 -5.16 15.60
CA ALA A 134 13.97 -6.51 15.16
C ALA A 134 14.00 -7.58 16.28
N ALA A 135 13.99 -7.21 17.56
CA ALA A 135 13.93 -8.14 18.68
C ALA A 135 12.56 -8.84 18.86
N GLY A 136 11.53 -8.45 18.12
CA GLY A 136 10.13 -8.92 18.30
C GLY A 136 9.47 -9.67 17.14
N GLY A 137 10.14 -9.86 15.99
CA GLY A 137 9.62 -10.61 14.84
C GLY A 137 9.35 -9.78 13.58
N SER A 138 9.63 -10.42 12.42
CA SER A 138 9.51 -9.99 11.02
C SER A 138 9.23 -8.50 10.76
N THR A 139 10.29 -7.70 10.67
CA THR A 139 10.22 -6.29 10.29
C THR A 139 10.31 -6.11 8.77
N ASN A 140 9.57 -5.13 8.23
CA ASN A 140 9.75 -4.66 6.85
C ASN A 140 11.20 -4.21 6.67
N SER A 141 11.93 -4.82 5.73
CA SER A 141 13.35 -4.55 5.50
C SER A 141 13.60 -3.32 4.61
N SER A 142 12.54 -2.77 4.00
CA SER A 142 12.65 -1.72 3.00
C SER A 142 11.88 -0.45 3.36
N VAL A 143 12.39 0.67 2.83
CA VAL A 143 11.78 2.00 2.92
C VAL A 143 11.65 2.61 1.52
N GLU A 144 10.56 3.35 1.30
CA GLU A 144 10.35 4.17 0.11
C GLU A 144 10.18 5.62 0.53
N ILE A 145 10.80 6.53 -0.23
CA ILE A 145 10.81 7.96 0.05
C ILE A 145 10.05 8.69 -1.03
N THR A 146 9.06 9.48 -0.64
CA THR A 146 8.32 10.38 -1.52
C THR A 146 8.68 11.83 -1.16
N ILE A 147 9.17 12.58 -2.14
CA ILE A 147 9.56 13.99 -1.99
C ILE A 147 8.55 14.82 -2.77
N LEU A 148 7.81 15.69 -2.11
CA LEU A 148 6.92 16.66 -2.73
C LEU A 148 7.61 18.01 -2.77
N THR A 149 7.70 18.61 -3.95
CA THR A 149 8.30 19.92 -4.15
C THR A 149 7.57 20.70 -5.23
N SER A 150 7.64 22.02 -5.19
CA SER A 150 7.25 22.90 -6.31
C SER A 150 8.47 23.36 -7.12
N GLN A 151 9.67 22.88 -6.80
CA GLN A 151 10.87 23.15 -7.58
C GLN A 151 10.94 22.21 -8.78
N PRO A 152 11.65 22.60 -9.87
CA PRO A 152 11.86 21.73 -11.02
C PRO A 152 12.49 20.40 -10.61
N SER A 153 11.78 19.31 -10.90
CA SER A 153 12.19 17.94 -10.53
C SER A 153 13.59 17.58 -11.05
N ARG A 154 13.96 18.03 -12.25
CA ARG A 154 15.27 17.78 -12.88
C ARG A 154 16.45 18.27 -12.03
N GLU A 155 16.33 19.44 -11.42
CA GLU A 155 17.41 20.00 -10.59
C GLU A 155 17.50 19.26 -9.26
N MET A 156 16.35 18.92 -8.68
CA MET A 156 16.25 18.13 -7.45
C MET A 156 16.91 16.76 -7.61
N VAL A 157 16.64 16.06 -8.71
CA VAL A 157 17.25 14.76 -9.01
C VAL A 157 18.76 14.87 -9.10
N LYS A 158 19.31 15.83 -9.86
CA LYS A 158 20.76 16.06 -9.94
C LYS A 158 21.39 16.32 -8.56
N GLN A 159 20.70 17.05 -7.70
CA GLN A 159 21.17 17.30 -6.34
C GLN A 159 21.16 16.05 -5.46
N LEU A 160 20.10 15.23 -5.55
CA LEU A 160 19.97 13.97 -4.83
C LEU A 160 21.03 12.97 -5.31
N GLU A 161 21.18 12.78 -6.61
CA GLU A 161 22.18 11.88 -7.20
C GLU A 161 23.59 12.27 -6.79
N LYS A 162 23.92 13.56 -6.78
CA LYS A 162 25.26 14.04 -6.41
C LYS A 162 25.55 13.87 -4.92
N LYS A 163 24.56 14.12 -4.04
CA LYS A 163 24.79 14.21 -2.59
C LYS A 163 24.47 12.91 -1.84
N LEU A 164 23.80 11.95 -2.48
CA LEU A 164 23.52 10.63 -1.91
C LEU A 164 24.56 9.57 -2.30
N GLN A 165 25.58 9.89 -3.10
CA GLN A 165 26.58 8.91 -3.57
C GLN A 165 27.31 8.19 -2.43
N ASP A 166 27.60 8.90 -1.34
CA ASP A 166 28.35 8.36 -0.19
C ASP A 166 27.42 7.84 0.93
N VAL A 167 26.10 7.81 0.71
CA VAL A 167 25.13 7.38 1.71
C VAL A 167 24.86 5.89 1.58
N ASP A 168 24.77 5.18 2.70
CA ASP A 168 24.36 3.77 2.71
C ASP A 168 22.84 3.65 2.46
N LEU A 169 22.49 3.18 1.25
CA LEU A 169 21.13 3.10 0.71
C LEU A 169 20.60 1.66 0.66
N VAL A 170 21.22 0.70 1.36
CA VAL A 170 20.88 -0.74 1.28
C VAL A 170 19.42 -1.05 1.59
N SER A 171 18.79 -0.30 2.50
CA SER A 171 17.37 -0.48 2.86
C SER A 171 16.39 0.30 1.99
N LEU A 172 16.89 1.19 1.12
CA LEU A 172 16.06 2.07 0.32
C LEU A 172 15.66 1.36 -0.97
N ARG A 173 14.36 1.18 -1.17
CA ARG A 173 13.83 0.54 -2.37
C ARG A 173 13.68 1.52 -3.53
N ARG A 174 13.25 2.75 -3.22
CA ARG A 174 12.92 3.76 -4.23
C ARG A 174 12.86 5.16 -3.63
N ILE A 175 13.27 6.15 -4.43
CA ILE A 175 12.98 7.57 -4.21
C ILE A 175 12.03 8.02 -5.32
N GLN A 176 10.96 8.71 -4.95
CA GLN A 176 10.05 9.36 -5.88
C GLN A 176 10.06 10.87 -5.64
N VAL A 177 10.38 11.65 -6.67
CA VAL A 177 10.33 13.12 -6.66
C VAL A 177 9.07 13.55 -7.38
N ILE A 178 8.25 14.34 -6.70
CA ILE A 178 6.93 14.76 -7.15
C ILE A 178 6.88 16.27 -7.24
N GLU A 179 6.80 16.75 -8.47
CA GLU A 179 6.68 18.16 -8.80
C GLU A 179 5.20 18.55 -8.84
N VAL A 180 4.81 19.44 -7.91
CA VAL A 180 3.42 19.92 -7.80
C VAL A 180 3.24 21.17 -8.66
N LEU A 181 2.47 21.02 -9.74
CA LEU A 181 2.20 22.06 -10.72
C LEU A 181 0.89 22.78 -10.43
N LYS A 182 0.91 24.11 -10.47
CA LYS A 182 -0.32 24.92 -10.43
C LYS A 182 -0.91 25.09 -11.81
N ARG A 183 -2.24 25.06 -11.89
CA ARG A 183 -3.01 25.24 -13.13
C ARG A 183 -2.72 26.57 -13.84
N ASP A 184 -2.36 27.60 -13.08
CA ASP A 184 -2.14 28.96 -13.61
C ASP A 184 -0.84 29.11 -14.43
N PHE A 185 0.03 28.10 -14.46
CA PHE A 185 1.26 28.06 -15.28
C PHE A 185 1.14 27.16 -16.52
N LEU A 186 -0.02 26.54 -16.74
CA LEU A 186 -0.31 25.92 -18.03
C LEU A 186 -0.80 27.06 -18.93
N GLU A 187 0.13 27.68 -19.66
CA GLU A 187 -0.26 28.62 -20.72
C GLU A 187 -1.26 27.92 -21.66
N PRO A 188 -2.30 28.63 -22.13
CA PRO A 188 -3.25 28.05 -23.07
C PRO A 188 -2.49 27.59 -24.33
N GLU A 189 -2.76 26.36 -24.75
CA GLU A 189 -2.25 25.80 -26.00
C GLU A 189 -2.62 26.72 -27.16
N ASP A 190 -1.63 27.43 -27.69
CA ASP A 190 -1.65 27.94 -29.05
C ASP A 190 -0.22 27.91 -29.63
N VAL A 191 -0.03 26.96 -30.55
CA VAL A 191 0.95 26.94 -31.65
C VAL A 191 2.42 26.63 -31.31
N GLU A 192 2.75 25.35 -31.13
CA GLU A 192 3.55 24.53 -32.08
C GLU A 192 3.76 23.12 -31.50
N GLN A 193 3.23 22.11 -32.19
CA GLN A 193 3.50 20.70 -31.92
C GLN A 193 4.98 20.39 -32.14
N CYS A 194 5.77 20.41 -31.06
CA CYS A 194 6.98 19.62 -31.00
C CYS A 194 6.61 18.22 -30.51
N VAL A 195 6.62 17.28 -31.45
CA VAL A 195 6.59 15.84 -31.24
C VAL A 195 7.55 15.48 -30.09
N PRO A 196 7.15 14.68 -29.07
CA PRO A 196 8.12 14.12 -28.13
C PRO A 196 8.83 12.98 -28.86
N ALA A 197 9.82 13.33 -29.66
CA ALA A 197 10.76 12.40 -30.25
C ALA A 197 12.10 12.55 -29.54
N GLU A 198 12.18 12.16 -28.27
CA GLU A 198 13.43 11.68 -27.67
C GLU A 198 13.07 10.63 -26.61
N GLU A 199 13.43 9.40 -26.92
CA GLU A 199 13.69 8.33 -25.96
C GLU A 199 14.50 8.89 -24.77
N PRO A 200 14.27 8.45 -23.53
CA PRO A 200 15.15 8.82 -22.44
C PRO A 200 16.53 8.27 -22.77
N SER A 201 17.46 9.14 -23.15
CA SER A 201 18.86 8.77 -23.30
C SER A 201 19.34 8.28 -21.94
N SER A 202 19.35 6.96 -21.81
CA SER A 202 20.02 6.18 -20.79
C SER A 202 21.49 6.58 -20.76
N ASP A 203 21.85 7.63 -20.03
CA ASP A 203 23.23 7.97 -19.68
C ASP A 203 23.24 9.05 -18.57
N MET A 204 22.84 8.67 -17.34
CA MET A 204 23.35 9.30 -16.11
C MET A 204 22.96 8.56 -14.80
N ALA A 205 22.66 7.26 -14.82
CA ALA A 205 22.45 6.50 -13.59
C ALA A 205 23.80 6.14 -12.92
N ILE A 206 24.43 7.11 -12.25
CA ILE A 206 25.68 6.93 -11.49
C ILE A 206 25.42 6.20 -10.15
N LEU A 207 24.17 6.15 -9.71
CA LEU A 207 23.71 5.29 -8.63
C LEU A 207 22.79 4.26 -9.26
N GLY A 208 22.97 2.97 -8.99
CA GLY A 208 22.03 1.91 -9.40
C GLY A 208 20.66 2.01 -8.71
N MET A 209 20.20 3.23 -8.43
CA MET A 209 18.94 3.59 -7.82
C MET A 209 18.11 4.40 -8.81
N ASP A 210 16.92 3.89 -9.07
CA ASP A 210 15.94 4.57 -9.91
C ASP A 210 15.23 5.67 -9.10
N ILE A 211 15.51 6.94 -9.41
CA ILE A 211 14.78 8.09 -8.87
C ILE A 211 13.63 8.40 -9.82
N GLU A 212 12.42 7.99 -9.46
CA GLU A 212 11.25 8.25 -10.30
C GLU A 212 10.80 9.70 -10.16
N VAL A 213 10.62 10.37 -11.29
CA VAL A 213 10.08 11.73 -11.35
C VAL A 213 8.64 11.68 -11.82
N GLN A 214 7.75 12.35 -11.10
CA GLN A 214 6.35 12.51 -11.49
C GLN A 214 5.90 13.96 -11.32
N THR A 215 5.11 14.47 -12.26
CA THR A 215 4.41 15.75 -12.13
C THR A 215 2.96 15.51 -11.73
N VAL A 216 2.43 16.35 -10.83
CA VAL A 216 1.07 16.21 -10.30
C VAL A 216 0.43 17.60 -10.18
N GLU A 217 -0.84 17.72 -10.60
CA GLU A 217 -1.59 18.96 -10.41
C GLU A 217 -1.84 19.28 -8.93
N ASP A 218 -1.79 20.57 -8.57
CA ASP A 218 -2.15 21.11 -7.25
C ASP A 218 -3.67 21.05 -7.01
N ASN A 219 -4.22 19.84 -6.94
CA ASN A 219 -5.60 19.59 -6.58
C ASN A 219 -5.73 18.33 -5.70
N VAL A 220 -6.80 18.28 -4.91
CA VAL A 220 -6.97 17.25 -3.88
C VAL A 220 -7.06 15.86 -4.51
N ILE A 221 -7.74 15.74 -5.65
CA ILE A 221 -7.97 14.46 -6.32
C ILE A 221 -6.65 13.88 -6.84
N SER A 222 -5.82 14.70 -7.49
CA SER A 222 -4.54 14.27 -8.05
C SER A 222 -3.56 13.83 -6.96
N LEU A 223 -3.41 14.61 -5.89
CA LEU A 223 -2.58 14.23 -4.74
C LEU A 223 -3.15 13.02 -3.98
N GLU A 224 -4.47 12.89 -3.87
CA GLU A 224 -5.10 11.73 -3.24
C GLU A 224 -4.84 10.46 -4.06
N MET A 225 -4.96 10.52 -5.39
CA MET A 225 -4.66 9.38 -6.27
C MET A 225 -3.20 8.98 -6.21
N LEU A 226 -2.29 9.95 -6.09
CA LEU A 226 -0.88 9.72 -5.84
C LEU A 226 -0.67 8.95 -4.53
N PHE A 227 -1.18 9.44 -3.40
CA PHE A 227 -0.98 8.77 -2.10
C PHE A 227 -1.69 7.42 -2.01
N LYS A 228 -2.80 7.22 -2.74
CA LYS A 228 -3.47 5.92 -2.84
C LYS A 228 -2.58 4.84 -3.44
N THR A 229 -1.52 5.19 -4.18
CA THR A 229 -0.52 4.22 -4.64
C THR A 229 0.14 3.48 -3.48
N TRP A 230 0.25 4.11 -2.30
CA TRP A 230 0.79 3.47 -1.09
C TRP A 230 -0.10 2.34 -0.55
N LEU A 231 -1.35 2.26 -0.99
CA LEU A 231 -2.30 1.21 -0.60
C LEU A 231 -2.25 -0.01 -1.52
N HIS A 232 -1.45 0.01 -2.59
CA HIS A 232 -1.26 -1.15 -3.45
C HIS A 232 -0.22 -2.11 -2.86
N ASP A 233 -0.40 -3.41 -3.10
CA ASP A 233 0.58 -4.43 -2.72
C ASP A 233 1.76 -4.42 -3.68
N HIS A 234 2.96 -4.18 -3.15
CA HIS A 234 4.19 -4.06 -3.95
C HIS A 234 4.90 -5.40 -4.22
N GLY A 235 4.14 -6.49 -4.32
CA GLY A 235 4.66 -7.85 -4.54
C GLY A 235 4.97 -8.15 -6.01
N THR A 236 5.87 -7.38 -6.63
CA THR A 236 6.29 -7.56 -8.04
C THR A 236 7.55 -8.40 -8.22
N GLU A 237 8.10 -8.98 -7.15
CA GLU A 237 9.30 -9.81 -7.26
C GLU A 237 9.06 -11.10 -8.05
N ARG A 238 7.80 -11.52 -8.19
CA ARG A 238 7.39 -12.71 -8.92
C ARG A 238 6.07 -12.46 -9.63
N GLU A 239 5.92 -13.14 -10.76
CA GLU A 239 4.65 -13.31 -11.47
C GLU A 239 3.54 -13.83 -10.53
N GLN A 240 2.35 -13.23 -10.64
CA GLN A 240 1.24 -13.49 -9.72
C GLN A 240 0.16 -14.40 -10.36
N LEU A 241 0.08 -14.42 -11.68
CA LEU A 241 -0.91 -15.18 -12.43
C LEU A 241 -0.30 -15.81 -13.69
N HIS A 242 -0.62 -17.08 -13.94
CA HIS A 242 -0.47 -17.72 -15.24
C HIS A 242 -1.83 -17.92 -15.88
N LEU A 243 -2.02 -17.34 -17.06
CA LEU A 243 -3.19 -17.56 -17.90
C LEU A 243 -2.87 -18.63 -18.95
N LEU A 244 -3.52 -19.79 -18.83
CA LEU A 244 -3.28 -20.96 -19.68
C LEU A 244 -4.32 -21.03 -20.79
N LEU A 245 -3.88 -20.80 -22.02
CA LEU A 245 -4.66 -20.90 -23.24
C LEU A 245 -4.51 -22.29 -23.89
N PRO A 246 -5.56 -22.84 -24.51
CA PRO A 246 -5.44 -24.06 -25.31
C PRO A 246 -4.57 -23.80 -26.54
N SER A 247 -3.46 -24.53 -26.71
CA SER A 247 -2.67 -24.44 -27.94
C SER A 247 -3.33 -25.29 -29.04
N GLY A 248 -3.67 -24.65 -30.16
CA GLY A 248 -4.11 -25.34 -31.36
C GLY A 248 -2.88 -25.90 -32.11
N GLY A 249 -2.56 -27.17 -31.89
CA GLY A 249 -1.47 -27.83 -32.60
C GLY A 249 -1.78 -27.98 -34.10
N PHE A 250 -1.37 -27.02 -34.92
CA PHE A 250 -1.32 -27.14 -36.39
C PHE A 250 0.09 -27.45 -36.89
N GLY A 251 0.87 -28.23 -36.14
CA GLY A 251 2.16 -28.77 -36.56
C GLY A 251 2.06 -30.27 -36.81
N HIS A 252 2.29 -30.69 -38.06
CA HIS A 252 2.50 -32.10 -38.37
C HIS A 252 3.72 -32.62 -37.58
N ALA A 253 3.55 -33.81 -36.98
CA ALA A 253 4.52 -34.62 -36.25
C ALA A 253 4.74 -34.33 -34.74
N ALA A 254 4.23 -35.28 -33.93
CA ALA A 254 4.79 -35.77 -32.66
C ALA A 254 4.96 -34.83 -31.44
N ALA A 255 4.24 -33.70 -31.31
CA ALA A 255 4.13 -32.98 -30.03
C ALA A 255 2.97 -33.53 -29.16
N PRO A 256 3.15 -33.71 -27.83
CA PRO A 256 2.10 -34.22 -26.96
C PRO A 256 0.86 -33.30 -26.97
N LYS A 257 -0.34 -33.90 -27.03
CA LYS A 257 -1.66 -33.25 -27.20
C LYS A 257 -2.09 -32.26 -26.09
N ASN A 258 -1.19 -31.85 -25.19
CA ASN A 258 -1.48 -31.06 -24.00
C ASN A 258 -0.59 -29.82 -23.82
N THR A 259 0.15 -29.36 -24.83
CA THR A 259 0.91 -28.11 -24.71
C THR A 259 -0.08 -26.95 -24.59
N LEU A 260 -0.11 -26.28 -23.43
CA LEU A 260 -0.89 -25.05 -23.22
C LEU A 260 0.03 -23.85 -23.46
N MET A 261 -0.49 -22.83 -24.15
CA MET A 261 0.21 -21.54 -24.21
C MET A 261 0.01 -20.83 -22.88
N CYS A 262 1.09 -20.42 -22.22
CA CYS A 262 1.05 -19.78 -20.92
C CYS A 262 1.41 -18.31 -21.06
N LEU A 263 0.52 -17.42 -20.64
CA LEU A 263 0.82 -16.00 -20.47
C LEU A 263 1.11 -15.74 -19.00
N LYS A 264 2.26 -15.12 -18.72
CA LYS A 264 2.71 -14.74 -17.39
C LYS A 264 2.24 -13.31 -17.11
N CYS A 265 1.53 -13.14 -16.00
CA CYS A 265 0.79 -11.92 -15.72
C CYS A 265 0.95 -11.48 -14.27
N ASP A 266 0.78 -10.17 -14.08
CA ASP A 266 0.64 -9.55 -12.76
C ASP A 266 -0.83 -9.15 -12.54
N LEU A 267 -1.22 -9.08 -11.27
CA LEU A 267 -2.56 -8.71 -10.83
C LEU A 267 -2.53 -7.39 -10.09
N GLN A 268 -3.40 -6.50 -10.51
CA GLN A 268 -3.56 -5.20 -9.87
C GLN A 268 -4.98 -5.05 -9.34
N GLU A 269 -5.08 -4.80 -8.04
CA GLU A 269 -6.33 -4.36 -7.42
C GLU A 269 -6.76 -3.02 -8.02
N ARG A 270 -8.02 -2.92 -8.43
CA ARG A 270 -8.60 -1.66 -8.92
C ARG A 270 -9.40 -0.90 -7.88
N LEU A 271 -9.96 -1.60 -6.89
CA LEU A 271 -10.85 -1.06 -5.87
C LEU A 271 -10.42 -1.58 -4.49
N LEU A 272 -10.46 -0.71 -3.49
CA LEU A 272 -10.38 -1.13 -2.09
C LEU A 272 -11.65 -1.88 -1.73
N ASP A 273 -11.52 -3.01 -1.03
CA ASP A 273 -12.67 -3.78 -0.57
C ASP A 273 -13.48 -3.00 0.47
N PRO A 274 -14.75 -2.62 0.17
CA PRO A 274 -15.59 -1.91 1.12
C PRO A 274 -15.88 -2.74 2.38
N ALA A 275 -15.83 -4.08 2.30
CA ALA A 275 -16.02 -4.94 3.46
C ALA A 275 -14.92 -4.76 4.51
N LEU A 276 -13.72 -4.31 4.10
CA LEU A 276 -12.61 -4.01 5.02
C LEU A 276 -12.80 -2.70 5.80
N LEU A 277 -13.69 -1.81 5.37
CA LEU A 277 -13.93 -0.52 6.02
C LEU A 277 -15.03 -0.57 7.10
N SER A 278 -15.79 -1.67 7.15
CA SER A 278 -16.82 -1.90 8.15
C SER A 278 -16.20 -2.34 9.49
N GLY A 279 -15.91 -1.39 10.38
CA GLY A 279 -15.61 -1.65 11.80
C GLY A 279 -16.83 -2.24 12.54
N PRO A 280 -16.63 -2.99 13.64
CA PRO A 280 -17.42 -4.16 14.00
C PRO A 280 -18.89 -3.82 14.31
N ALA A 281 -19.80 -4.25 13.43
CA ALA A 281 -21.14 -4.63 13.86
C ALA A 281 -21.00 -5.99 14.55
N ASP A 282 -20.93 -5.95 15.88
CA ASP A 282 -20.84 -7.07 16.82
C ASP A 282 -19.57 -7.95 16.74
N GLY A 283 -18.94 -8.12 17.91
CA GLY A 283 -17.71 -8.85 18.10
C GLY A 283 -17.86 -10.35 17.84
N THR A 284 -17.87 -10.75 16.57
CA THR A 284 -17.53 -12.13 16.14
C THR A 284 -17.01 -12.19 14.69
N GLY A 285 -16.62 -11.06 14.10
CA GLY A 285 -15.98 -11.02 12.79
C GLY A 285 -14.57 -11.59 12.88
N ARG A 286 -14.45 -12.92 12.81
CA ARG A 286 -13.17 -13.57 12.47
C ARG A 286 -12.63 -12.86 11.24
N ALA A 287 -11.40 -12.34 11.33
CA ALA A 287 -10.64 -12.03 10.13
C ALA A 287 -10.78 -13.25 9.21
N ALA A 288 -11.30 -13.01 8.00
CA ALA A 288 -11.54 -14.05 7.00
C ALA A 288 -10.29 -14.93 6.95
N ASP A 289 -10.46 -16.21 7.24
CA ASP A 289 -9.38 -17.18 7.18
C ASP A 289 -8.95 -17.25 5.70
N PRO A 290 -7.73 -16.84 5.31
CA PRO A 290 -7.28 -16.86 3.92
C PRO A 290 -7.28 -18.27 3.31
N SER A 291 -7.49 -19.32 4.13
CA SER A 291 -7.65 -20.70 3.70
C SER A 291 -9.09 -21.11 3.36
N CYS A 292 -10.07 -20.22 3.40
CA CYS A 292 -11.44 -20.54 3.02
C CYS A 292 -11.59 -20.62 1.48
N PRO A 293 -11.97 -21.78 0.91
CA PRO A 293 -12.02 -21.98 -0.56
C PRO A 293 -13.07 -21.13 -1.29
N TRP A 294 -13.90 -20.40 -0.55
CA TRP A 294 -15.01 -19.57 -1.02
C TRP A 294 -14.73 -18.06 -0.90
N HIS A 295 -13.59 -17.65 -0.33
CA HIS A 295 -13.21 -16.24 -0.30
C HIS A 295 -12.55 -15.84 -1.61
N VAL A 296 -13.39 -15.37 -2.53
CA VAL A 296 -13.02 -14.91 -3.88
C VAL A 296 -12.44 -13.48 -3.89
N ALA A 297 -12.44 -12.81 -2.73
CA ALA A 297 -12.20 -11.37 -2.62
C ALA A 297 -10.74 -10.94 -2.39
N ALA A 298 -9.83 -11.85 -2.07
CA ALA A 298 -8.43 -11.51 -1.87
C ALA A 298 -7.55 -12.61 -2.44
N TRP A 299 -7.12 -12.46 -3.68
CA TRP A 299 -6.03 -13.28 -4.23
C TRP A 299 -4.78 -12.91 -3.42
N PRO A 300 -4.21 -13.82 -2.60
CA PRO A 300 -3.08 -13.46 -1.77
C PRO A 300 -1.88 -13.12 -2.65
N SER A 301 -1.33 -11.93 -2.48
CA SER A 301 -0.23 -11.37 -3.29
C SER A 301 1.05 -12.22 -3.31
N THR A 302 1.13 -13.27 -2.49
CA THR A 302 2.28 -14.17 -2.34
C THR A 302 2.17 -15.49 -3.10
N ALA A 303 1.02 -15.83 -3.69
CA ALA A 303 0.79 -17.11 -4.33
C ALA A 303 0.60 -16.99 -5.86
N LEU A 304 1.30 -17.84 -6.62
CA LEU A 304 1.17 -17.89 -8.08
C LEU A 304 -0.13 -18.59 -8.49
N HIS A 305 -1.11 -17.83 -8.97
CA HIS A 305 -2.39 -18.36 -9.41
C HIS A 305 -2.33 -18.89 -10.84
N LYS A 306 -3.12 -19.92 -11.14
CA LYS A 306 -3.19 -20.51 -12.49
C LYS A 306 -4.64 -20.54 -12.96
N LEU A 307 -4.94 -19.81 -14.03
CA LEU A 307 -6.25 -19.78 -14.66
C LEU A 307 -6.20 -20.55 -15.97
N ARG A 308 -6.95 -21.64 -16.08
CA ARG A 308 -7.14 -22.37 -17.33
C ARG A 308 -8.33 -21.84 -18.08
N VAL A 309 -8.12 -21.35 -19.29
CA VAL A 309 -9.19 -20.92 -20.19
C VAL A 309 -9.94 -22.15 -20.71
N LEU A 310 -11.25 -22.15 -20.54
CA LEU A 310 -12.12 -23.25 -20.93
C LEU A 310 -12.91 -22.94 -22.19
N LYS A 311 -13.46 -21.72 -22.30
CA LYS A 311 -14.35 -21.31 -23.40
C LYS A 311 -14.19 -19.85 -23.73
N ALA A 312 -14.42 -19.50 -24.99
CA ALA A 312 -14.73 -18.13 -25.38
C ALA A 312 -16.23 -17.89 -25.23
N LEU A 313 -16.59 -16.74 -24.67
CA LEU A 313 -17.96 -16.26 -24.49
C LEU A 313 -18.16 -15.02 -25.36
N LYS A 314 -19.34 -14.84 -25.93
CA LYS A 314 -19.69 -13.56 -26.58
C LYS A 314 -19.99 -12.51 -25.53
N SER A 315 -19.57 -11.27 -25.75
CA SER A 315 -19.76 -10.17 -24.78
C SER A 315 -21.22 -9.96 -24.39
N GLU A 316 -22.13 -10.06 -25.34
CA GLU A 316 -23.57 -9.88 -25.16
C GLU A 316 -24.25 -11.10 -24.49
N GLY A 317 -23.55 -12.22 -24.39
CA GLY A 317 -24.08 -13.47 -23.82
C GLY A 317 -23.88 -13.60 -22.31
N VAL A 318 -23.19 -12.66 -21.68
CA VAL A 318 -22.89 -12.70 -20.23
C VAL A 318 -23.72 -11.62 -19.52
N CYS A 319 -24.56 -12.04 -18.58
CA CYS A 319 -25.32 -11.12 -17.75
C CYS A 319 -24.45 -10.58 -16.61
N GLU A 320 -24.46 -9.28 -16.36
CA GLU A 320 -23.67 -8.70 -15.27
C GLU A 320 -24.13 -9.16 -13.88
N SER A 321 -25.39 -9.56 -13.71
CA SER A 321 -25.95 -10.03 -12.44
C SER A 321 -25.34 -11.35 -11.94
N VAL A 322 -24.70 -12.11 -12.83
CA VAL A 322 -23.99 -13.35 -12.44
C VAL A 322 -22.52 -13.10 -12.14
N LEU A 323 -22.04 -11.87 -12.29
CA LEU A 323 -20.68 -11.47 -11.91
C LEU A 323 -20.71 -10.89 -10.50
N TYR A 324 -19.73 -11.24 -9.67
CA TYR A 324 -19.69 -10.77 -8.29
C TYR A 324 -18.25 -10.57 -7.79
N GLY A 325 -18.15 -9.96 -6.61
CA GLY A 325 -16.88 -9.66 -5.96
C GLY A 325 -16.15 -8.48 -6.60
N LEU A 326 -14.90 -8.28 -6.16
CA LEU A 326 -14.06 -7.18 -6.64
C LEU A 326 -13.30 -7.60 -7.89
N PRO A 327 -13.24 -6.74 -8.92
CA PRO A 327 -12.47 -7.03 -10.11
C PRO A 327 -10.97 -6.81 -9.88
N PHE A 328 -10.16 -7.61 -10.56
CA PHE A 328 -8.72 -7.38 -10.69
C PHE A 328 -8.37 -7.05 -12.14
N ILE A 329 -7.33 -6.24 -12.32
CA ILE A 329 -6.73 -5.96 -13.62
C ILE A 329 -5.55 -6.91 -13.80
N ILE A 330 -5.54 -7.63 -14.92
CA ILE A 330 -4.44 -8.47 -15.37
C ILE A 330 -3.61 -7.65 -16.35
N LYS A 331 -2.30 -7.63 -16.11
CA LYS A 331 -1.29 -7.02 -16.97
C LYS A 331 -0.22 -8.05 -17.35
N PRO A 332 0.50 -7.88 -18.48
CA PRO A 332 1.68 -8.70 -18.71
C PRO A 332 2.67 -8.49 -17.56
N THR A 333 3.36 -9.55 -17.14
CA THR A 333 4.27 -9.46 -15.99
C THR A 333 5.49 -8.59 -16.31
N SER A 334 5.97 -7.86 -15.30
CA SER A 334 7.25 -7.14 -15.33
C SER A 334 8.28 -7.78 -14.41
N CYS A 335 8.15 -9.07 -14.14
CA CYS A 335 9.04 -9.83 -13.26
C CYS A 335 10.49 -9.83 -13.80
N TRP A 336 11.39 -9.19 -13.07
CA TRP A 336 12.82 -9.09 -13.41
C TRP A 336 13.57 -10.44 -13.42
N GLN A 337 12.98 -11.50 -12.86
CA GLN A 337 13.58 -12.84 -12.85
C GLN A 337 13.50 -13.54 -14.21
N LEU A 338 12.68 -13.03 -15.12
CA LEU A 338 12.56 -13.52 -16.48
C LEU A 338 13.60 -12.84 -17.37
N ASP A 339 14.07 -13.54 -18.39
CA ASP A 339 14.94 -12.96 -19.41
C ASP A 339 14.16 -11.96 -20.28
N TRP A 340 14.89 -10.98 -20.82
CA TRP A 340 14.31 -9.90 -21.63
C TRP A 340 13.53 -10.42 -22.83
N ASP A 341 14.06 -11.44 -23.52
CA ASP A 341 13.41 -12.06 -24.68
C ASP A 341 12.08 -12.73 -24.30
N GLU A 342 12.00 -13.38 -23.12
CA GLU A 342 10.76 -13.96 -22.61
C GLU A 342 9.75 -12.89 -22.21
N LEU A 343 10.19 -11.81 -21.54
CA LEU A 343 9.33 -10.68 -21.19
C LEU A 343 8.72 -10.03 -22.42
N GLU A 344 9.53 -9.75 -23.44
CA GLU A 344 9.09 -9.15 -24.69
C GLU A 344 8.13 -10.07 -25.45
N THR A 345 8.47 -11.36 -25.57
CA THR A 345 7.60 -12.36 -26.22
C THR A 345 6.26 -12.50 -25.49
N ASN A 346 6.29 -12.53 -24.16
CA ASN A 346 5.10 -12.61 -23.32
C ASN A 346 4.22 -11.36 -23.45
N GLN A 347 4.82 -10.16 -23.49
CA GLN A 347 4.10 -8.91 -23.69
C GLN A 347 3.43 -8.86 -25.07
N HIS A 348 4.15 -9.18 -26.14
CA HIS A 348 3.57 -9.27 -27.49
C HIS A 348 2.42 -10.28 -27.56
N SER A 349 2.59 -11.45 -26.94
CA SER A 349 1.57 -12.49 -26.89
C SER A 349 0.32 -12.04 -26.11
N PHE A 350 0.50 -11.33 -25.00
CA PHE A 350 -0.58 -10.77 -24.20
C PHE A 350 -1.36 -9.70 -24.98
N HIS A 351 -0.66 -8.76 -25.63
CA HIS A 351 -1.29 -7.73 -26.46
C HIS A 351 -2.06 -8.34 -27.65
N ALA A 352 -1.48 -9.37 -28.30
CA ALA A 352 -2.15 -10.10 -29.37
C ALA A 352 -3.44 -10.78 -28.90
N LEU A 353 -3.45 -11.32 -27.67
CA LEU A 353 -4.66 -11.86 -27.05
C LEU A 353 -5.71 -10.76 -26.86
N CYS A 354 -5.37 -9.64 -26.21
CA CYS A 354 -6.28 -8.53 -25.96
C CYS A 354 -6.92 -8.03 -27.26
N HIS A 355 -6.11 -7.74 -28.27
CA HIS A 355 -6.57 -7.29 -29.58
C HIS A 355 -7.49 -8.32 -30.26
N SER A 356 -7.13 -9.61 -30.19
CA SER A 356 -7.94 -10.68 -30.78
C SER A 356 -9.31 -10.82 -30.12
N LEU A 357 -9.39 -10.68 -28.80
CA LEU A 357 -10.64 -10.73 -28.05
C LEU A 357 -11.53 -9.52 -28.34
N LEU A 358 -10.96 -8.30 -28.36
CA LEU A 358 -11.68 -7.08 -28.70
C LEU A 358 -12.27 -7.13 -30.11
N LYS A 359 -11.46 -7.50 -31.11
CA LYS A 359 -11.89 -7.60 -32.51
C LYS A 359 -13.05 -8.59 -32.68
N ARG A 360 -13.07 -9.66 -31.88
CA ARG A 360 -14.10 -10.70 -31.92
C ARG A 360 -15.30 -10.43 -30.99
N LYS A 361 -15.24 -9.38 -30.17
CA LYS A 361 -16.20 -9.12 -29.06
C LYS A 361 -16.36 -10.34 -28.15
N TRP A 362 -15.23 -10.97 -27.81
CA TRP A 362 -15.17 -12.17 -26.99
C TRP A 362 -14.62 -11.89 -25.60
N MET A 363 -15.11 -12.66 -24.63
CA MET A 363 -14.59 -12.80 -23.29
C MET A 363 -14.11 -14.24 -23.10
N LEU A 364 -13.32 -14.50 -22.05
CA LEU A 364 -12.86 -15.86 -21.75
C LEU A 364 -13.47 -16.34 -20.43
N LEU A 365 -14.04 -17.54 -20.43
CA LEU A 365 -14.36 -18.27 -19.21
C LEU A 365 -13.13 -19.06 -18.78
N ALA A 366 -12.60 -18.76 -17.61
CA ALA A 366 -11.46 -19.44 -17.03
C ALA A 366 -11.82 -20.10 -15.70
N ARG A 367 -11.13 -21.20 -15.40
CA ARG A 367 -11.21 -21.92 -14.15
C ARG A 367 -9.89 -21.82 -13.41
N HIS A 368 -9.95 -21.61 -12.11
CA HIS A 368 -8.75 -21.66 -11.27
C HIS A 368 -8.32 -23.10 -11.00
N GLU A 369 -7.03 -23.35 -11.21
CA GLU A 369 -6.42 -24.64 -10.92
C GLU A 369 -5.98 -24.68 -9.45
N PRO A 370 -6.39 -25.72 -8.69
CA PRO A 370 -6.08 -25.83 -7.27
C PRO A 370 -4.56 -25.97 -7.07
N GLN A 371 -3.98 -25.19 -6.17
CA GLN A 371 -2.55 -25.26 -5.86
C GLN A 371 -2.20 -26.39 -4.88
N ASN A 372 -3.13 -26.79 -4.01
CA ASN A 372 -2.94 -27.87 -3.03
C ASN A 372 -4.24 -28.65 -2.83
N THR A 373 -4.23 -29.95 -3.10
CA THR A 373 -5.31 -30.86 -2.70
C THR A 373 -5.18 -31.07 -1.19
N GLY A 374 -6.03 -30.41 -0.40
CA GLY A 374 -6.00 -30.55 1.06
C GLY A 374 -6.15 -32.01 1.49
N PRO A 375 -5.54 -32.45 2.60
CA PRO A 375 -5.40 -33.86 2.94
C PRO A 375 -6.70 -34.59 3.33
N ASN A 376 -7.86 -33.92 3.38
CA ASN A 376 -9.05 -34.49 4.02
C ASN A 376 -10.34 -34.51 3.21
N TRP A 377 -10.33 -34.09 1.94
CA TRP A 377 -11.54 -34.09 1.12
C TRP A 377 -11.17 -34.43 -0.32
N ASN A 378 -11.64 -35.58 -0.81
CA ASN A 378 -11.42 -36.08 -2.18
C ASN A 378 -12.20 -35.27 -3.25
N VAL A 379 -12.68 -34.07 -2.89
CA VAL A 379 -13.56 -33.23 -3.71
C VAL A 379 -12.90 -31.86 -3.86
N VAL A 380 -12.62 -31.49 -5.11
CA VAL A 380 -12.02 -30.21 -5.46
C VAL A 380 -13.12 -29.23 -5.85
N VAL A 381 -13.19 -28.10 -5.14
CA VAL A 381 -14.03 -26.96 -5.53
C VAL A 381 -13.23 -26.06 -6.45
N HIS A 382 -13.81 -25.70 -7.59
CA HIS A 382 -13.16 -24.85 -8.59
C HIS A 382 -13.88 -23.50 -8.70
N PRO A 383 -13.20 -22.37 -8.42
CA PRO A 383 -13.73 -21.07 -8.74
C PRO A 383 -13.60 -20.78 -10.25
N TYR A 384 -14.59 -20.06 -10.77
CA TYR A 384 -14.67 -19.67 -12.18
C TYR A 384 -14.65 -18.15 -12.31
N TYR A 385 -14.01 -17.70 -13.39
CA TYR A 385 -13.78 -16.30 -13.67
C TYR A 385 -14.10 -15.99 -15.12
N VAL A 386 -14.63 -14.80 -15.37
CA VAL A 386 -14.73 -14.20 -16.70
C VAL A 386 -13.61 -13.18 -16.85
N ILE A 387 -12.86 -13.30 -17.94
CA ILE A 387 -11.79 -12.40 -18.33
C ILE A 387 -12.30 -11.57 -19.51
N VAL A 388 -12.35 -10.26 -19.32
CA VAL A 388 -12.88 -9.28 -20.28
C VAL A 388 -11.73 -8.42 -20.79
N PRO A 389 -11.52 -8.28 -22.10
CA PRO A 389 -10.48 -7.39 -22.62
C PRO A 389 -10.84 -5.91 -22.50
N SER A 390 -9.84 -5.05 -22.35
CA SER A 390 -9.94 -3.59 -22.44
C SER A 390 -9.10 -3.05 -23.59
N ASP A 391 -9.54 -1.90 -24.12
CA ASP A 391 -8.84 -1.02 -25.04
C ASP A 391 -7.46 -0.55 -24.55
N SER A 392 -7.21 -0.54 -23.24
CA SER A 392 -5.93 -0.18 -22.61
C SER A 392 -4.87 -1.29 -22.64
N ALA A 393 -5.02 -2.30 -23.51
CA ALA A 393 -4.17 -3.50 -23.56
C ALA A 393 -4.07 -4.25 -22.21
N THR A 394 -5.11 -4.17 -21.37
CA THR A 394 -5.25 -4.92 -20.12
C THR A 394 -6.43 -5.87 -20.19
N LEU A 395 -6.50 -6.85 -19.27
CA LEU A 395 -7.67 -7.70 -19.11
C LEU A 395 -8.27 -7.49 -17.71
N LEU A 396 -9.59 -7.48 -17.62
CA LEU A 396 -10.34 -7.42 -16.37
C LEU A 396 -10.81 -8.81 -16.00
N VAL A 397 -10.53 -9.26 -14.78
CA VAL A 397 -11.01 -10.55 -14.27
C VAL A 397 -12.09 -10.33 -13.20
N LYS A 398 -13.23 -11.02 -13.37
CA LYS A 398 -14.38 -11.00 -12.48
C LYS A 398 -14.80 -12.42 -12.11
N ALA A 399 -15.19 -12.63 -10.85
CA ALA A 399 -15.74 -13.92 -10.44
C ALA A 399 -17.13 -14.14 -11.01
N VAL A 400 -17.49 -15.41 -11.23
CA VAL A 400 -18.74 -15.81 -11.87
C VAL A 400 -19.52 -16.72 -10.93
N ALA A 401 -20.81 -16.42 -10.75
CA ALA A 401 -21.73 -17.24 -10.00
C ALA A 401 -21.91 -18.59 -10.70
N ILE A 402 -21.57 -19.65 -9.98
CA ILE A 402 -21.82 -21.04 -10.40
C ILE A 402 -23.21 -21.48 -9.98
N ARG A 403 -23.64 -22.65 -10.47
CA ARG A 403 -24.99 -23.21 -10.24
C ARG A 403 -25.42 -23.17 -8.78
N GLU A 404 -24.50 -23.46 -7.86
CA GLU A 404 -24.73 -23.55 -6.41
C GLU A 404 -24.97 -22.18 -5.75
N LEU A 405 -24.53 -21.09 -6.39
CA LEU A 405 -24.67 -19.72 -5.90
C LEU A 405 -25.87 -18.98 -6.51
N LEU A 406 -26.50 -19.56 -7.55
CA LEU A 406 -27.62 -18.94 -8.25
C LEU A 406 -28.93 -19.22 -7.52
N LEU A 407 -29.63 -18.14 -7.16
CA LEU A 407 -30.99 -18.21 -6.63
C LEU A 407 -32.02 -18.18 -7.78
N PRO A 408 -33.12 -18.94 -7.69
CA PRO A 408 -34.21 -18.87 -8.67
C PRO A 408 -34.76 -17.44 -8.76
N SER A 409 -34.80 -16.90 -9.98
CA SER A 409 -35.34 -15.57 -10.28
C SER A 409 -36.23 -15.66 -11.51
N ALA A 410 -37.44 -15.09 -11.44
CA ALA A 410 -38.32 -14.96 -12.60
C ALA A 410 -38.01 -13.64 -13.31
N PHE A 411 -37.53 -13.72 -14.55
CA PHE A 411 -37.30 -12.56 -15.40
C PHE A 411 -38.49 -12.44 -16.38
N PRO A 412 -39.48 -11.56 -16.10
CA PRO A 412 -40.56 -11.34 -17.04
C PRO A 412 -39.99 -10.81 -18.36
N ALA A 413 -40.51 -11.29 -19.48
CA ALA A 413 -40.15 -10.74 -20.79
C ALA A 413 -40.55 -9.26 -20.83
N LEU A 414 -39.63 -8.41 -21.30
CA LEU A 414 -39.95 -7.02 -21.56
C LEU A 414 -41.00 -6.97 -22.67
N LEU A 415 -42.14 -6.32 -22.40
CA LEU A 415 -43.18 -6.13 -23.42
C LEU A 415 -42.64 -5.18 -24.50
N ALA A 416 -42.82 -5.56 -25.77
CA ALA A 416 -42.32 -4.78 -26.91
C ALA A 416 -43.02 -3.42 -27.04
N GLU A 417 -44.25 -3.30 -26.55
CA GLU A 417 -45.06 -2.10 -26.68
C GLU A 417 -45.68 -1.70 -25.34
N HIS A 418 -45.62 -0.41 -25.04
CA HIS A 418 -46.22 0.22 -23.86
C HIS A 418 -47.13 1.36 -24.33
N PRO A 419 -48.29 1.60 -23.67
CA PRO A 419 -49.18 2.69 -24.04
C PRO A 419 -48.47 4.05 -24.05
N GLU A 420 -48.70 4.85 -25.10
CA GLU A 420 -48.07 6.18 -25.25
C GLU A 420 -48.36 7.12 -24.07
N GLN A 421 -49.53 6.96 -23.44
CA GLN A 421 -49.94 7.68 -22.23
C GLN A 421 -48.96 7.51 -21.06
N VAL A 422 -48.25 6.37 -21.00
CA VAL A 422 -47.24 6.07 -19.97
C VAL A 422 -45.82 6.34 -20.48
N ARG A 423 -45.57 6.06 -21.76
CA ARG A 423 -44.26 6.27 -22.39
C ARG A 423 -43.87 7.75 -22.47
N GLY A 424 -44.80 8.62 -22.86
CA GLY A 424 -44.54 10.05 -23.06
C GLY A 424 -44.01 10.77 -21.80
N PRO A 425 -44.65 10.64 -20.63
CA PRO A 425 -44.14 11.22 -19.38
C PRO A 425 -42.76 10.70 -18.97
N ILE A 426 -42.49 9.41 -19.19
CA ILE A 426 -41.19 8.80 -18.86
C ILE A 426 -40.10 9.32 -19.80
N GLU A 427 -40.34 9.34 -21.11
CA GLU A 427 -39.38 9.89 -22.09
C GLU A 427 -39.11 11.37 -21.84
N SER A 428 -40.14 12.16 -21.53
CA SER A 428 -39.97 13.56 -21.12
C SER A 428 -39.11 13.70 -19.87
N ALA A 429 -39.34 12.87 -18.85
CA ALA A 429 -38.52 12.87 -17.63
C ALA A 429 -37.05 12.50 -17.92
N LEU A 430 -36.81 11.50 -18.78
CA LEU A 430 -35.45 11.09 -19.17
C LEU A 430 -34.73 12.16 -20.01
N ASN A 431 -35.45 12.85 -20.90
CA ASN A 431 -34.89 13.93 -21.72
C ASN A 431 -34.46 15.16 -20.91
N ASN A 432 -34.99 15.31 -19.69
CA ASN A 432 -34.57 16.36 -18.76
C ASN A 432 -33.34 15.97 -17.92
N LEU A 433 -32.85 14.74 -18.03
CA LEU A 433 -31.63 14.31 -17.36
C LEU A 433 -30.40 14.72 -18.19
N GLU A 434 -29.38 15.22 -17.50
CA GLU A 434 -28.07 15.44 -18.11
C GLU A 434 -27.42 14.09 -18.42
N VAL A 435 -27.04 13.89 -19.67
CA VAL A 435 -26.39 12.66 -20.14
C VAL A 435 -24.88 12.90 -20.14
N GLU A 436 -24.18 12.32 -19.18
CA GLU A 436 -22.72 12.30 -19.17
C GLU A 436 -22.20 11.31 -20.23
N VAL A 437 -21.26 11.76 -21.07
CA VAL A 437 -20.62 10.92 -22.11
C VAL A 437 -19.75 9.83 -21.48
N ALA A 438 -19.15 10.11 -20.32
CA ALA A 438 -18.33 9.17 -19.58
C ALA A 438 -18.48 9.40 -18.08
N TYR A 439 -18.85 8.35 -17.36
CA TYR A 439 -18.95 8.38 -15.91
C TYR A 439 -17.56 8.50 -15.27
N ASN A 440 -17.33 9.56 -14.46
CA ASN A 440 -16.12 9.72 -13.67
C ASN A 440 -16.40 9.48 -12.16
N PRO A 441 -15.94 8.38 -11.57
CA PRO A 441 -16.20 8.08 -10.16
C PRO A 441 -15.55 9.09 -9.19
N LEU A 442 -14.55 9.85 -9.62
CA LEU A 442 -13.86 10.85 -8.80
C LEU A 442 -14.74 12.07 -8.48
N HIS A 443 -15.81 12.29 -9.25
CA HIS A 443 -16.77 13.37 -8.99
C HIS A 443 -17.81 13.00 -7.92
N LEU A 444 -17.95 11.72 -7.59
CA LEU A 444 -18.98 11.26 -6.65
C LEU A 444 -18.48 11.34 -5.20
N LYS A 445 -19.26 12.02 -4.34
CA LYS A 445 -18.95 12.17 -2.90
C LYS A 445 -19.95 11.40 -2.04
N SER A 446 -19.50 10.29 -1.46
CA SER A 446 -20.30 9.47 -0.52
C SER A 446 -20.15 9.86 0.95
N ASN A 447 -19.34 10.87 1.27
CA ASN A 447 -18.94 11.28 2.63
C ASN A 447 -18.19 10.19 3.45
N LEU A 448 -17.66 9.14 2.80
CA LEU A 448 -16.90 8.07 3.45
C LEU A 448 -15.74 8.59 4.32
N TYR A 449 -14.96 9.56 3.84
CA TYR A 449 -13.86 10.15 4.62
C TYR A 449 -14.34 10.81 5.91
N LYS A 450 -15.47 11.52 5.87
CA LYS A 450 -16.06 12.15 7.06
C LYS A 450 -16.50 11.08 8.07
N TYR A 451 -17.13 10.01 7.58
CA TYR A 451 -17.53 8.88 8.42
C TYR A 451 -16.32 8.22 9.10
N LEU A 452 -15.28 7.87 8.33
CA LEU A 452 -14.08 7.22 8.85
C LEU A 452 -13.35 8.09 9.86
N LYS A 453 -13.12 9.37 9.55
CA LYS A 453 -12.54 10.34 10.50
C LYS A 453 -13.34 10.34 11.81
N SER A 454 -14.67 10.44 11.74
CA SER A 454 -15.53 10.44 12.93
C SER A 454 -15.48 9.15 13.76
N SER A 455 -15.27 8.00 13.10
CA SER A 455 -15.16 6.69 13.76
C SER A 455 -13.80 6.57 14.47
N LEU A 456 -12.73 6.95 13.79
CA LEU A 456 -11.36 6.90 14.30
C LEU A 456 -11.15 7.85 15.51
N TYR A 457 -11.86 8.98 15.59
CA TYR A 457 -11.83 9.86 16.77
C TYR A 457 -12.52 9.29 18.00
N LYS A 458 -13.53 8.42 17.82
CA LYS A 458 -14.37 7.94 18.94
C LYS A 458 -13.70 6.85 19.79
N HIS A 459 -12.51 6.40 19.41
CA HIS A 459 -11.70 5.48 20.23
C HIS A 459 -10.64 6.26 21.04
N PRO A 460 -11.05 6.71 22.23
CA PRO A 460 -10.33 6.34 23.44
C PRO A 460 -11.32 5.77 24.48
N HIS A 461 -11.13 4.51 24.86
CA HIS A 461 -11.72 3.85 26.04
C HIS A 461 -13.12 4.33 26.51
N ARG A 462 -14.19 3.89 25.85
CA ARG A 462 -15.45 3.64 26.58
C ARG A 462 -15.37 2.24 27.18
N GLN A 463 -14.51 2.07 28.19
CA GLN A 463 -14.76 1.02 29.17
C GLN A 463 -16.16 1.32 29.72
N GLN A 464 -17.09 0.39 29.52
CA GLN A 464 -18.41 0.43 30.12
C GLN A 464 -18.26 0.80 31.61
N PRO A 465 -18.94 1.85 32.13
CA PRO A 465 -19.05 2.01 33.56
C PRO A 465 -19.86 0.82 34.06
N GLN A 466 -19.22 -0.10 34.79
CA GLN A 466 -19.99 -0.97 35.68
C GLN A 466 -20.81 -0.05 36.61
N PRO A 467 -22.08 -0.36 36.90
CA PRO A 467 -22.87 0.47 37.80
C PRO A 467 -22.27 0.33 39.20
N ARG A 468 -21.51 1.33 39.65
CA ARG A 468 -21.08 1.44 41.03
C ARG A 468 -22.26 1.97 41.83
N GLU A 469 -22.78 1.11 42.71
CA GLU A 469 -23.75 1.49 43.73
C GLU A 469 -23.24 2.69 44.55
N GLN A 470 -24.22 3.52 44.89
CA GLN A 470 -24.10 4.82 45.53
C GLN A 470 -23.32 4.78 46.84
N ARG A 471 -22.33 5.67 47.00
CA ARG A 471 -21.90 6.16 48.32
C ARG A 471 -21.68 7.67 48.28
N PRO A 472 -22.04 8.41 49.35
CA PRO A 472 -22.17 9.86 49.31
C PRO A 472 -20.83 10.58 49.36
N GLU A 473 -20.76 11.70 48.64
CA GLU A 473 -19.63 12.62 48.54
C GLU A 473 -19.21 13.22 49.89
N ARG A 474 -17.89 13.32 50.12
CA ARG A 474 -17.30 14.25 51.08
C ARG A 474 -16.46 15.26 50.31
N HIS A 475 -16.84 16.53 50.45
CA HIS A 475 -16.18 17.69 49.86
C HIS A 475 -14.73 17.86 50.29
N GLN A 476 -13.83 18.14 49.34
CA GLN A 476 -12.66 19.00 49.55
C GLN A 476 -12.33 19.79 48.26
N PRO A 477 -11.73 21.00 48.37
CA PRO A 477 -11.74 22.01 47.32
C PRO A 477 -10.60 21.85 46.30
N ARG A 478 -10.93 22.19 45.03
CA ARG A 478 -10.00 22.30 43.89
C ARG A 478 -8.98 23.43 44.07
N GLN A 479 -7.69 23.12 43.98
CA GLN A 479 -6.66 24.08 43.54
C GLN A 479 -6.40 23.93 42.03
N PRO A 480 -6.20 25.02 41.27
CA PRO A 480 -5.90 24.95 39.84
C PRO A 480 -4.39 24.76 39.62
N GLN A 481 -3.98 23.65 39.00
CA GLN A 481 -2.59 23.46 38.57
C GLN A 481 -2.36 23.94 37.14
N SER A 482 -1.39 24.86 37.09
CA SER A 482 -0.68 25.52 36.00
C SER A 482 -0.26 24.65 34.80
N ARG A 483 -0.19 25.30 33.63
CA ARG A 483 0.45 24.86 32.37
C ARG A 483 1.84 24.24 32.62
N ALA A 484 2.05 23.00 32.18
CA ALA A 484 3.37 22.39 32.06
C ALA A 484 3.73 22.21 30.58
N LYS A 485 4.71 23.00 30.12
CA LYS A 485 5.50 22.75 28.91
C LYS A 485 6.34 21.50 29.15
N ALA A 486 6.33 20.55 28.22
CA ALA A 486 7.20 19.38 28.27
C ALA A 486 8.66 19.82 28.05
N ALA A 487 9.45 19.79 29.12
CA ALA A 487 10.90 19.89 29.06
C ALA A 487 11.49 18.48 28.99
N VAL A 488 12.38 18.26 28.03
CA VAL A 488 13.15 17.04 27.82
C VAL A 488 14.02 16.77 29.06
N ALA A 489 13.97 15.54 29.59
CA ALA A 489 14.84 15.11 30.69
C ALA A 489 16.29 14.97 30.19
N PRO A 490 17.30 15.47 30.94
CA PRO A 490 18.70 15.37 30.53
C PRO A 490 19.23 13.94 30.68
N LEU A 491 20.03 13.54 29.69
CA LEU A 491 20.72 12.26 29.59
C LEU A 491 21.67 12.01 30.77
N LEU A 492 21.61 10.81 31.36
CA LEU A 492 22.64 10.31 32.27
C LEU A 492 23.90 9.97 31.46
N MET A 493 24.91 10.83 31.54
CA MET A 493 26.24 10.56 31.01
C MET A 493 26.90 9.41 31.79
N ALA A 494 27.27 8.34 31.08
CA ALA A 494 28.18 7.33 31.62
C ALA A 494 29.61 7.90 31.72
N PRO A 495 30.34 7.68 32.82
CA PRO A 495 31.70 8.18 32.95
C PRO A 495 32.70 7.35 32.12
N SER A 496 33.64 8.05 31.48
CA SER A 496 34.76 7.50 30.71
C SER A 496 35.83 6.86 31.62
N PRO A 497 36.57 5.84 31.15
CA PRO A 497 37.54 5.14 31.98
C PRO A 497 38.96 5.68 31.73
N LEU A 498 39.51 6.49 32.64
CA LEU A 498 40.96 6.68 32.74
C LEU A 498 41.43 6.80 34.19
N GLN A 499 42.18 5.77 34.59
CA GLN A 499 43.40 5.80 35.41
C GLN A 499 43.45 6.74 36.62
N THR A 500 43.53 6.16 37.82
CA THR A 500 44.54 6.57 38.82
C THR A 500 44.75 5.52 39.90
N PHE A 501 46.00 5.03 39.96
CA PHE A 501 46.86 4.89 41.13
C PHE A 501 46.28 4.40 42.48
N ARG A 502 46.79 3.24 42.91
CA ARG A 502 46.82 2.77 44.32
C ARG A 502 47.76 3.62 45.18
N PRO A 503 47.41 3.92 46.44
CA PRO A 503 48.38 4.20 47.48
C PRO A 503 48.74 2.92 48.25
N ALA A 504 50.04 2.79 48.56
CA ALA A 504 50.65 1.70 49.30
C ALA A 504 50.46 1.86 50.82
N ALA A 505 50.23 0.75 51.51
CA ALA A 505 50.37 0.64 52.96
C ALA A 505 51.75 0.08 53.29
N ALA A 506 52.49 0.82 54.11
CA ALA A 506 53.78 0.43 54.64
C ALA A 506 53.62 -0.58 55.80
N ALA A 507 54.30 -1.71 55.72
CA ALA A 507 54.68 -2.48 56.90
C ALA A 507 56.08 -3.06 56.69
N ARG A 508 56.91 -2.85 57.71
CA ARG A 508 58.36 -3.01 57.75
C ARG A 508 58.77 -4.45 58.08
N ARG A 509 59.89 -4.86 57.46
CA ARG A 509 61.09 -5.51 58.03
C ARG A 509 61.19 -7.05 58.04
N GLY A 510 62.33 -7.53 57.53
CA GLY A 510 62.96 -8.85 57.73
C GLY A 510 62.87 -9.74 56.49
N SER A 511 63.77 -9.71 55.50
CA SER A 511 65.20 -10.07 55.45
C SER A 511 65.48 -11.58 55.48
N TRP A 512 66.25 -12.00 54.46
CA TRP A 512 67.01 -13.25 54.22
C TRP A 512 66.35 -14.37 53.40
N GLU A 513 66.92 -14.52 52.18
CA GLU A 513 67.41 -15.74 51.49
C GLU A 513 66.51 -17.00 51.47
N GLY A 514 66.35 -17.72 50.37
CA GLY A 514 66.92 -17.66 49.04
C GLY A 514 66.41 -18.86 48.24
N SER A 515 66.49 -18.70 46.92
CA SER A 515 66.76 -19.74 45.92
C SER A 515 66.06 -21.10 46.06
N LEU A 516 65.13 -21.39 45.14
CA LEU A 516 65.28 -22.41 44.07
C LEU A 516 63.91 -22.90 43.56
N LEU A 517 63.68 -22.63 42.26
CA LEU A 517 62.89 -23.45 41.33
C LEU A 517 63.42 -24.90 41.30
N PRO A 518 62.70 -25.93 40.78
CA PRO A 518 61.86 -25.83 39.57
C PRO A 518 60.62 -26.74 39.46
N LYS A 519 59.83 -26.42 38.41
CA LYS A 519 59.06 -27.26 37.47
C LYS A 519 58.59 -28.66 37.87
N GLU A 520 57.32 -28.92 37.54
CA GLU A 520 56.96 -29.65 36.29
C GLU A 520 55.91 -28.86 35.51
#